data_AF-A0A1E3Y992-F1
#
_entry.id   AF-A0A1E3Y992-F1
#
_cell.length_a   1.000
_cell.length_b   1.000
_cell.length_c   1.000
_cell.angle_alpha   90.00
_cell.angle_beta   90.00
_cell.angle_gamma   90.00
#
_symmetry.space_group_name_H-M   'P 1'
#
loop_
_entity.id
_entity.type
_entity.pdbx_description
1 polymer ?
#
loop_
_entity_poly.entity_id
_entity_poly.type
_entity_poly.pdbx_seq_one_letter_code
_entity_poly.pdbx_strand_id
1 'polypeptide(L)'
;MVFGAFLLTVMATAPRGQAPQAPGAAVGGGRPGGPGAAQGVAPGRGRGNPAQELYAQNCSGCHGNDAAGGRAVSLFDEQWLKSTSDDFIVQTIRDGIPNTEMEGFGQMLSSDQIWSLLNYIRTQVGNLRPRPEFVENPDGLILKTEKQTVKVELVTDGLETPFGLAYLPDGRLLITERPGRLRIFANGKLSEPVKGTPEVHAVQDGGMLDVIAHPNYAQNGWIYLAYSERQPGYVAPAPQAAPAGNAGAPQGRGRGPAVPAMTVVVRGKINANNEWTDQQFIFRADPSLYTGSGAHYGLRFIWDREGHLFYSIGERGSIPNAQDMKSPLGKIHRVNEDGSAVADNPFVGQAGVPPTIWSLGHRNPQGLAWDPVTGQLWESEHGPNSADEINIIEKGANYGWGVATKASQAGMVSSAPGMIDPIIYYTPSMATAGISFVTSDRYPAWKNTSLFVGGLVGQRMERLEVADGKVTHQEIIFDQLGRVRDITQGPDGLLYIALQNPTGIPGVPLSASTPGRVIRLVPQP
;
A
#
# COMPACT_ATOMS: atom_id res chain seq x y z
N MET A 1 -22.06 -17.91 -49.97
CA MET A 1 -23.43 -17.42 -50.27
C MET A 1 -24.08 -17.20 -48.91
N VAL A 2 -24.48 -16.01 -48.45
CA VAL A 2 -24.97 -14.80 -49.11
C VAL A 2 -24.47 -13.55 -48.36
N PHE A 3 -24.30 -12.48 -49.14
CA PHE A 3 -23.88 -11.11 -48.82
C PHE A 3 -24.81 -10.31 -47.90
N GLY A 4 -24.27 -9.26 -47.28
CA GLY A 4 -25.02 -8.09 -46.81
C GLY A 4 -24.09 -6.92 -46.48
N ALA A 5 -24.16 -5.83 -47.25
CA ALA A 5 -23.23 -4.70 -47.30
C ALA A 5 -23.92 -3.35 -46.98
N PHE A 6 -23.09 -2.30 -46.84
CA PHE A 6 -23.35 -0.84 -46.80
C PHE A 6 -23.78 -0.25 -45.43
N LEU A 7 -23.32 0.93 -44.98
CA LEU A 7 -22.95 2.18 -45.69
C LEU A 7 -21.74 2.94 -45.08
N LEU A 8 -20.99 3.56 -45.98
CA LEU A 8 -20.11 4.74 -45.79
C LEU A 8 -20.96 6.02 -45.91
N THR A 9 -20.69 7.06 -45.11
CA THR A 9 -20.99 8.45 -45.48
C THR A 9 -19.93 9.41 -44.94
N VAL A 10 -19.36 10.24 -45.83
CA VAL A 10 -18.36 11.27 -45.57
C VAL A 10 -18.97 12.66 -45.85
N MET A 11 -18.66 13.60 -44.94
CA MET A 11 -18.63 15.08 -45.01
C MET A 11 -19.86 15.93 -45.37
N ALA A 12 -20.11 16.93 -44.52
CA ALA A 12 -20.36 18.30 -44.95
C ALA A 12 -19.98 19.34 -43.86
N THR A 13 -19.13 20.29 -44.27
CA THR A 13 -18.74 21.53 -43.60
C THR A 13 -19.85 22.59 -43.61
N ALA A 14 -19.94 23.45 -42.58
CA ALA A 14 -20.71 24.70 -42.62
C ALA A 14 -20.19 25.71 -41.53
N PRO A 15 -20.48 27.03 -41.62
CA PRO A 15 -19.43 28.07 -41.63
C PRO A 15 -19.40 28.98 -40.39
N ARG A 16 -18.30 29.74 -40.28
CA ARG A 16 -18.11 30.83 -39.31
C ARG A 16 -19.07 31.99 -39.57
N GLY A 17 -19.88 32.34 -38.58
CA GLY A 17 -20.68 33.57 -38.53
C GLY A 17 -20.06 34.61 -37.60
N GLN A 18 -19.76 35.79 -38.13
CA GLN A 18 -19.40 37.00 -37.40
C GLN A 18 -20.68 37.67 -36.84
N ALA A 19 -20.57 38.29 -35.66
CA ALA A 19 -21.59 39.16 -35.08
C ALA A 19 -20.99 40.55 -34.72
N PRO A 20 -21.80 41.62 -34.69
CA PRO A 20 -21.38 43.00 -34.97
C PRO A 20 -20.94 43.81 -33.74
N GLN A 21 -20.12 44.84 -33.97
CA GLN A 21 -19.70 45.86 -33.00
C GLN A 21 -20.55 47.13 -33.09
N ALA A 22 -20.85 47.75 -31.94
CA ALA A 22 -21.20 49.18 -31.77
C ALA A 22 -20.95 49.60 -30.27
N PRO A 23 -20.88 50.89 -29.88
CA PRO A 23 -19.62 51.49 -29.43
C PRO A 23 -19.58 52.09 -28.00
N GLY A 24 -18.38 52.10 -27.42
CA GLY A 24 -17.71 53.25 -26.77
C GLY A 24 -18.24 53.90 -25.48
N ALA A 25 -17.50 53.74 -24.37
CA ALA A 25 -17.15 54.84 -23.44
C ALA A 25 -15.90 54.47 -22.59
N ALA A 26 -14.98 55.43 -22.47
CA ALA A 26 -13.66 55.37 -21.79
C ALA A 26 -13.80 55.31 -20.24
N VAL A 27 -12.81 54.93 -19.41
CA VAL A 27 -11.46 55.49 -19.18
C VAL A 27 -10.70 54.55 -18.21
N GLY A 28 -9.37 54.41 -18.33
CA GLY A 28 -8.49 54.23 -17.15
C GLY A 28 -7.52 53.03 -17.09
N GLY A 29 -6.42 53.12 -17.84
CA GLY A 29 -5.07 52.59 -17.55
C GLY A 29 -4.85 51.30 -16.72
N GLY A 30 -4.48 50.22 -17.42
CA GLY A 30 -3.79 49.06 -16.85
C GLY A 30 -3.49 48.00 -17.90
N ARG A 31 -2.21 47.66 -18.12
CA ARG A 31 -1.74 46.67 -19.12
C ARG A 31 -2.47 45.31 -18.98
N PRO A 32 -3.04 44.69 -20.04
CA PRO A 32 -3.64 43.37 -19.91
C PRO A 32 -2.63 42.24 -20.17
N GLY A 33 -2.63 41.27 -19.26
CA GLY A 33 -2.02 39.96 -19.44
C GLY A 33 -2.79 39.14 -20.49
N GLY A 34 -2.06 38.34 -21.26
CA GLY A 34 -2.63 37.43 -22.25
C GLY A 34 -3.40 36.25 -21.61
N PRO A 35 -4.30 35.60 -22.36
CA PRO A 35 -5.10 34.49 -21.85
C PRO A 35 -4.21 33.31 -21.52
N GLY A 36 -4.28 32.87 -20.25
CA GLY A 36 -3.57 31.71 -19.75
C GLY A 36 -4.03 30.44 -20.47
N ALA A 37 -3.17 29.92 -21.33
CA ALA A 37 -3.22 28.53 -21.74
C ALA A 37 -3.14 27.67 -20.47
N ALA A 38 -4.05 26.70 -20.35
CA ALA A 38 -3.98 25.65 -19.35
C ALA A 38 -2.61 24.97 -19.46
N GLN A 39 -1.69 25.32 -18.55
CA GLN A 39 -0.40 24.67 -18.45
C GLN A 39 -0.63 23.28 -17.86
N GLY A 40 -0.46 22.27 -18.70
CA GLY A 40 -0.34 20.88 -18.27
C GLY A 40 0.66 20.78 -17.13
N VAL A 41 0.26 20.06 -16.08
CA VAL A 41 1.10 19.74 -14.93
C VAL A 41 2.36 19.06 -15.44
N ALA A 42 3.50 19.74 -15.33
CA ALA A 42 4.80 19.14 -15.61
C ALA A 42 5.05 18.00 -14.59
N PRO A 43 5.38 16.78 -15.04
CA PRO A 43 5.73 15.70 -14.12
C PRO A 43 7.00 16.06 -13.35
N GLY A 44 6.98 15.79 -12.05
CA GLY A 44 7.97 16.24 -11.08
C GLY A 44 9.41 15.89 -11.47
N ARG A 45 10.30 16.88 -11.30
CA ARG A 45 11.75 16.72 -11.42
C ARG A 45 12.29 15.87 -10.26
N GLY A 46 12.38 14.56 -10.48
CA GLY A 46 13.36 13.65 -9.87
C GLY A 46 14.30 13.16 -10.97
N ARG A 47 15.48 12.58 -10.63
CA ARG A 47 16.41 11.95 -11.59
C ARG A 47 15.64 11.21 -12.69
N GLY A 48 16.02 11.42 -13.96
CA GLY A 48 15.30 10.89 -15.13
C GLY A 48 14.85 9.44 -14.93
N ASN A 49 13.58 9.16 -15.20
CA ASN A 49 13.04 7.81 -15.11
C ASN A 49 13.61 7.01 -16.29
N PRO A 50 14.55 6.07 -16.09
CA PRO A 50 15.22 5.40 -17.19
C PRO A 50 14.25 4.65 -18.09
N ALA A 51 13.16 4.12 -17.52
CA ALA A 51 12.11 3.45 -18.29
C ALA A 51 11.31 4.42 -19.16
N GLN A 52 11.09 5.66 -18.69
CA GLN A 52 10.48 6.72 -19.49
C GLN A 52 11.39 7.13 -20.65
N GLU A 53 12.70 7.25 -20.41
CA GLU A 53 13.68 7.57 -21.45
C GLU A 53 13.75 6.45 -22.49
N LEU A 54 13.77 5.18 -22.05
CA LEU A 54 13.69 4.03 -22.94
C LEU A 54 12.41 4.05 -23.78
N TYR A 55 11.26 4.36 -23.17
CA TYR A 55 9.98 4.43 -23.90
C TYR A 55 9.98 5.56 -24.93
N ALA A 56 10.49 6.74 -24.55
CA ALA A 56 10.59 7.89 -25.45
C ALA A 56 11.51 7.62 -26.66
N GLN A 57 12.58 6.86 -26.45
CA GLN A 57 13.54 6.52 -27.49
C GLN A 57 13.02 5.44 -28.45
N ASN A 58 12.30 4.44 -27.94
CA ASN A 58 12.01 3.21 -28.69
C ASN A 58 10.53 3.01 -29.04
N CYS A 59 9.60 3.58 -28.27
CA CYS A 59 8.17 3.25 -28.36
C CYS A 59 7.29 4.45 -28.76
N SER A 60 7.57 5.64 -28.22
CA SER A 60 6.66 6.79 -28.35
C SER A 60 6.50 7.29 -29.79
N GLY A 61 7.47 7.04 -30.67
CA GLY A 61 7.39 7.42 -32.08
C GLY A 61 6.24 6.75 -32.84
N CYS A 62 5.82 5.55 -32.40
CA CYS A 62 4.67 4.84 -32.96
C CYS A 62 3.45 4.95 -32.05
N HIS A 63 3.62 4.74 -30.74
CA HIS A 63 2.50 4.62 -29.78
C HIS A 63 2.10 5.93 -29.09
N GLY A 64 2.79 7.03 -29.37
CA GLY A 64 2.54 8.30 -28.68
C GLY A 64 2.98 8.31 -27.22
N ASN A 65 2.73 9.43 -26.53
CA ASN A 65 3.06 9.66 -25.12
C ASN A 65 1.83 9.84 -24.22
N ASP A 66 0.63 9.63 -24.77
CA ASP A 66 -0.63 9.81 -24.09
C ASP A 66 -1.65 8.76 -24.56
N ALA A 67 -2.88 8.86 -24.06
CA ALA A 67 -3.96 7.94 -24.44
C ALA A 67 -4.41 8.08 -25.90
N ALA A 68 -4.03 9.15 -26.63
CA ALA A 68 -4.44 9.35 -28.01
C ALA A 68 -3.66 8.45 -29.00
N GLY A 69 -2.46 8.03 -28.63
CA GLY A 69 -1.62 7.19 -29.47
C GLY A 69 -0.82 7.97 -30.50
N GLY A 70 -0.35 7.30 -31.53
CA GLY A 70 0.40 7.89 -32.64
C GLY A 70 0.02 7.25 -33.97
N ARG A 71 1.04 6.77 -34.70
CA ARG A 71 0.82 5.94 -35.91
C ARG A 71 0.25 4.56 -35.56
N ALA A 72 0.52 4.09 -34.35
CA ALA A 72 -0.07 2.92 -33.73
C ALA A 72 -0.97 3.32 -32.56
N VAL A 73 -1.81 2.38 -32.10
CA VAL A 73 -2.65 2.57 -30.90
C VAL A 73 -1.79 2.88 -29.68
N SER A 74 -2.36 3.65 -28.74
CA SER A 74 -1.68 3.92 -27.47
C SER A 74 -1.45 2.62 -26.69
N LEU A 75 -0.27 2.49 -26.10
CA LEU A 75 0.02 1.43 -25.13
C LEU A 75 -0.57 1.75 -23.75
N PHE A 76 -1.11 2.96 -23.58
CA PHE A 76 -1.73 3.41 -22.33
C PHE A 76 -3.24 3.18 -22.29
N ASP A 77 -3.72 2.13 -22.94
CA ASP A 77 -5.12 1.71 -22.93
C ASP A 77 -5.42 0.75 -21.77
N GLU A 78 -6.35 1.13 -20.90
CA GLU A 78 -6.69 0.36 -19.69
C GLU A 78 -7.35 -0.99 -20.01
N GLN A 79 -8.20 -1.05 -21.03
CA GLN A 79 -8.94 -2.28 -21.37
C GLN A 79 -8.01 -3.34 -21.98
N TRP A 80 -7.12 -2.91 -22.87
CA TRP A 80 -6.09 -3.74 -23.47
C TRP A 80 -5.16 -4.30 -22.40
N LEU A 81 -4.65 -3.44 -21.51
CA LEU A 81 -3.77 -3.86 -20.43
C LEU A 81 -4.45 -4.85 -19.47
N LYS A 82 -5.73 -4.68 -19.15
CA LYS A 82 -6.46 -5.66 -18.31
C LYS A 82 -6.68 -7.01 -18.97
N SER A 83 -6.75 -7.06 -20.30
CA SER A 83 -6.99 -8.29 -21.07
C SER A 83 -5.73 -8.98 -21.58
N THR A 84 -4.55 -8.40 -21.31
CA THR A 84 -3.27 -8.87 -21.84
C THR A 84 -2.31 -9.23 -20.72
N SER A 85 -1.68 -10.41 -20.82
CA SER A 85 -0.67 -10.85 -19.84
C SER A 85 0.66 -10.10 -20.01
N ASP A 86 1.39 -9.97 -18.91
CA ASP A 86 2.72 -9.36 -18.92
C ASP A 86 3.71 -10.15 -19.78
N ASP A 87 3.63 -11.48 -19.76
CA ASP A 87 4.42 -12.35 -20.65
C ASP A 87 4.17 -12.06 -22.13
N PHE A 88 2.90 -11.87 -22.51
CA PHE A 88 2.56 -11.53 -23.89
C PHE A 88 3.14 -10.17 -24.29
N ILE A 89 3.04 -9.16 -23.42
CA ILE A 89 3.59 -7.83 -23.71
C ILE A 89 5.12 -7.91 -23.83
N VAL A 90 5.78 -8.60 -22.89
CA VAL A 90 7.25 -8.78 -22.90
C VAL A 90 7.70 -9.52 -24.16
N GLN A 91 7.03 -10.62 -24.54
CA GLN A 91 7.32 -11.35 -25.77
C GLN A 91 7.09 -10.48 -27.00
N THR A 92 6.00 -9.72 -27.05
CA THR A 92 5.70 -8.80 -28.17
C THR A 92 6.77 -7.73 -28.32
N ILE A 93 7.26 -7.14 -27.22
CA ILE A 93 8.35 -6.16 -27.26
C ILE A 93 9.66 -6.83 -27.71
N ARG A 94 9.94 -8.05 -27.23
CA ARG A 94 11.18 -8.77 -27.55
C ARG A 94 11.24 -9.21 -29.01
N ASP A 95 10.17 -9.85 -29.48
CA ASP A 95 10.16 -10.62 -30.72
C ASP A 95 9.45 -9.87 -31.86
N GLY A 96 8.71 -8.81 -31.54
CA GLY A 96 7.90 -8.06 -32.50
C GLY A 96 6.62 -8.81 -32.88
N ILE A 97 5.86 -8.25 -33.82
CA ILE A 97 4.69 -8.89 -34.42
C ILE A 97 4.98 -9.15 -35.90
N PRO A 98 5.07 -10.41 -36.35
CA PRO A 98 5.36 -10.74 -37.75
C PRO A 98 4.41 -10.05 -38.73
N ASN A 99 4.97 -9.56 -39.84
CA ASN A 99 4.23 -8.85 -40.90
C ASN A 99 3.58 -7.52 -40.48
N THR A 100 4.12 -6.85 -39.45
CA THR A 100 3.69 -5.51 -39.02
C THR A 100 4.91 -4.58 -38.87
N GLU A 101 4.66 -3.29 -38.61
CA GLU A 101 5.72 -2.33 -38.26
C GLU A 101 6.27 -2.50 -36.82
N MET A 102 5.69 -3.38 -36.01
CA MET A 102 6.19 -3.69 -34.65
C MET A 102 7.37 -4.66 -34.73
N GLU A 103 8.57 -4.11 -34.94
CA GLU A 103 9.82 -4.87 -34.91
C GLU A 103 10.16 -5.39 -33.50
N GLY A 104 10.97 -6.45 -33.43
CA GLY A 104 11.45 -7.00 -32.15
C GLY A 104 12.64 -6.22 -31.60
N PHE A 105 12.57 -5.86 -30.33
CA PHE A 105 13.61 -5.08 -29.64
C PHE A 105 14.59 -5.96 -28.83
N GLY A 106 14.45 -7.28 -28.85
CA GLY A 106 15.25 -8.22 -28.04
C GLY A 106 16.75 -8.26 -28.33
N GLN A 107 17.20 -7.75 -29.48
CA GLN A 107 18.62 -7.60 -29.81
C GLN A 107 19.21 -6.26 -29.32
N MET A 108 18.35 -5.27 -29.05
CA MET A 108 18.75 -3.92 -28.65
C MET A 108 18.56 -3.68 -27.15
N LEU A 109 17.57 -4.34 -26.54
CA LEU A 109 17.19 -4.18 -25.16
C LEU A 109 17.41 -5.49 -24.40
N SER A 110 18.00 -5.39 -23.20
CA SER A 110 18.07 -6.52 -22.27
C SER A 110 16.68 -6.88 -21.76
N SER A 111 16.51 -8.10 -21.21
CA SER A 111 15.26 -8.52 -20.59
C SER A 111 14.81 -7.57 -19.46
N ASP A 112 15.76 -7.02 -18.69
CA ASP A 112 15.47 -6.06 -17.62
C ASP A 112 14.98 -4.70 -18.17
N GLN A 113 15.53 -4.26 -19.31
CA GLN A 113 15.08 -3.03 -19.98
C GLN A 113 13.67 -3.21 -20.55
N ILE A 114 13.38 -4.38 -21.14
CA ILE A 114 12.02 -4.72 -21.61
C ILE A 114 11.04 -4.78 -20.45
N TRP A 115 11.42 -5.40 -19.32
CA TRP A 115 10.60 -5.42 -18.11
C TRP A 115 10.36 -4.02 -17.53
N SER A 116 11.37 -3.15 -17.58
CA SER A 116 11.24 -1.75 -17.17
C SER A 116 10.27 -0.97 -18.04
N LEU A 117 10.26 -1.22 -19.36
CA LEU A 117 9.28 -0.64 -20.29
C LEU A 117 7.85 -1.08 -19.95
N LEU A 118 7.62 -2.37 -19.70
CA LEU A 118 6.32 -2.88 -19.25
C LEU A 118 5.87 -2.18 -17.97
N ASN A 119 6.74 -2.08 -16.97
CA ASN A 119 6.45 -1.37 -15.72
C ASN A 119 6.05 0.09 -15.96
N TYR A 120 6.74 0.77 -16.87
CA TYR A 120 6.43 2.14 -17.24
C TYR A 120 5.05 2.25 -17.91
N ILE A 121 4.75 1.39 -18.89
CA ILE A 121 3.46 1.34 -19.59
C ILE A 121 2.31 1.16 -18.60
N ARG A 122 2.39 0.14 -17.73
CA ARG A 122 1.41 -0.12 -16.67
C ARG A 122 1.24 1.07 -15.73
N THR A 123 2.35 1.69 -15.32
CA THR A 123 2.34 2.85 -14.42
C THR A 123 1.68 4.08 -15.07
N GLN A 124 1.94 4.34 -16.35
CA GLN A 124 1.35 5.48 -17.05
C GLN A 124 -0.17 5.37 -17.14
N VAL A 125 -0.73 4.18 -17.40
CA VAL A 125 -2.19 3.99 -17.43
C VAL A 125 -2.85 4.42 -16.13
N GLY A 126 -2.31 3.98 -14.99
CA GLY A 126 -2.87 4.38 -13.71
C GLY A 126 -2.67 5.87 -13.39
N ASN A 127 -1.60 6.50 -13.89
CA ASN A 127 -1.38 7.96 -13.74
C ASN A 127 -2.35 8.79 -14.61
N LEU A 128 -2.78 8.26 -15.75
CA LEU A 128 -3.74 8.91 -16.65
C LEU A 128 -5.19 8.70 -16.20
N ARG A 129 -5.44 7.77 -15.27
CA ARG A 129 -6.77 7.48 -14.76
C ARG A 129 -7.34 8.68 -13.99
N PRO A 130 -8.54 9.17 -14.35
CA PRO A 130 -9.23 10.15 -13.54
C PRO A 130 -9.43 9.63 -12.12
N ARG A 131 -9.16 10.48 -11.12
CA ARG A 131 -9.49 10.15 -9.74
C ARG A 131 -10.98 10.38 -9.49
N PRO A 132 -11.68 9.45 -8.84
CA PRO A 132 -13.04 9.67 -8.38
C PRO A 132 -13.14 10.91 -7.48
N GLU A 133 -14.32 11.52 -7.48
CA GLU A 133 -14.63 12.60 -6.54
C GLU A 133 -14.66 12.09 -5.10
N PHE A 134 -14.11 12.84 -4.16
CA PHE A 134 -14.10 12.45 -2.74
C PHE A 134 -15.49 12.55 -2.12
N VAL A 135 -15.88 11.53 -1.35
CA VAL A 135 -17.08 11.57 -0.50
C VAL A 135 -16.67 11.91 0.93
N GLU A 136 -16.91 13.17 1.33
CA GLU A 136 -16.51 13.67 2.65
C GLU A 136 -17.26 12.99 3.81
N ASN A 137 -18.56 12.75 3.65
CA ASN A 137 -19.38 12.00 4.58
C ASN A 137 -19.88 10.69 3.93
N PRO A 138 -19.27 9.54 4.26
CA PRO A 138 -19.65 8.26 3.68
C PRO A 138 -20.84 7.59 4.37
N ASP A 139 -21.37 8.16 5.47
CA ASP A 139 -22.46 7.52 6.20
C ASP A 139 -23.72 7.40 5.34
N GLY A 140 -24.26 6.19 5.27
CA GLY A 140 -25.41 5.87 4.42
C GLY A 140 -25.08 5.65 2.94
N LEU A 141 -23.82 5.80 2.50
CA LEU A 141 -23.43 5.56 1.11
C LEU A 141 -23.71 4.10 0.71
N ILE A 142 -24.44 3.91 -0.39
CA ILE A 142 -24.72 2.59 -0.95
C ILE A 142 -23.66 2.24 -1.99
N LEU A 143 -22.92 1.17 -1.74
CA LEU A 143 -21.96 0.58 -2.66
C LEU A 143 -22.61 -0.65 -3.32
N LYS A 144 -22.78 -0.58 -4.64
CA LYS A 144 -23.21 -1.72 -5.46
C LYS A 144 -21.96 -2.44 -5.96
N THR A 145 -21.63 -3.56 -5.34
CA THR A 145 -20.54 -4.43 -5.77
C THR A 145 -21.06 -5.45 -6.78
N GLU A 146 -20.18 -6.13 -7.48
CA GLU A 146 -20.50 -7.19 -8.44
C GLU A 146 -21.23 -8.37 -7.81
N LYS A 147 -21.00 -8.63 -6.52
CA LYS A 147 -21.53 -9.82 -5.83
C LYS A 147 -22.68 -9.51 -4.86
N GLN A 148 -22.73 -8.30 -4.29
CA GLN A 148 -23.80 -7.88 -3.37
C GLN A 148 -23.83 -6.36 -3.15
N THR A 149 -24.90 -5.85 -2.53
CA THR A 149 -24.97 -4.44 -2.13
C THR A 149 -24.60 -4.28 -0.67
N VAL A 150 -23.79 -3.27 -0.34
CA VAL A 150 -23.46 -2.90 1.03
C VAL A 150 -23.71 -1.41 1.26
N LYS A 151 -24.09 -1.04 2.48
CA LYS A 151 -24.21 0.33 2.94
C LYS A 151 -23.03 0.65 3.84
N VAL A 152 -22.35 1.77 3.59
CA VAL A 152 -21.32 2.28 4.47
C VAL A 152 -21.98 2.95 5.68
N GLU A 153 -21.50 2.64 6.87
CA GLU A 153 -21.90 3.33 8.10
C GLU A 153 -20.66 3.89 8.80
N LEU A 154 -20.74 5.14 9.26
CA LEU A 154 -19.70 5.74 10.09
C LEU A 154 -19.76 5.15 11.50
N VAL A 155 -18.62 4.62 11.96
CA VAL A 155 -18.49 4.06 13.31
C VAL A 155 -17.98 5.12 14.28
N THR A 156 -16.88 5.78 13.90
CA THR A 156 -16.32 6.91 14.64
C THR A 156 -15.45 7.75 13.72
N ASP A 157 -15.37 9.04 14.00
CA ASP A 157 -14.41 9.98 13.43
C ASP A 157 -13.54 10.57 14.56
N GLY A 158 -12.92 11.73 14.31
CA GLY A 158 -12.07 12.41 15.30
C GLY A 158 -10.72 11.72 15.55
N LEU A 159 -10.32 10.81 14.66
CA LEU A 159 -9.03 10.12 14.71
C LEU A 159 -7.98 10.92 13.94
N GLU A 160 -6.71 10.65 14.23
CA GLU A 160 -5.55 11.22 13.56
C GLU A 160 -4.65 10.10 13.07
N THR A 161 -4.68 9.86 11.76
CA THR A 161 -3.92 8.80 11.08
C THR A 161 -4.06 7.45 11.79
N PRO A 162 -5.29 6.90 11.89
CA PRO A 162 -5.53 5.60 12.50
C PRO A 162 -4.70 4.53 11.77
N PHE A 163 -4.16 3.56 12.51
CA PHE A 163 -3.23 2.56 11.97
C PHE A 163 -3.74 1.12 12.10
N GLY A 164 -3.97 0.64 13.32
CA GLY A 164 -4.40 -0.73 13.62
C GLY A 164 -5.74 -0.76 14.32
N LEU A 165 -6.55 -1.79 14.02
CA LEU A 165 -7.85 -2.06 14.63
C LEU A 165 -7.87 -3.43 15.31
N ALA A 166 -8.26 -3.50 16.58
CA ALA A 166 -8.44 -4.77 17.27
C ALA A 166 -9.67 -4.78 18.18
N TYR A 167 -10.56 -5.74 17.98
CA TYR A 167 -11.65 -5.98 18.91
C TYR A 167 -11.19 -6.72 20.16
N LEU A 168 -11.68 -6.27 21.30
CA LEU A 168 -11.67 -7.03 22.54
C LEU A 168 -12.88 -7.97 22.59
N PRO A 169 -12.81 -9.10 23.31
CA PRO A 169 -13.93 -10.02 23.51
C PRO A 169 -15.19 -9.38 24.10
N ASP A 170 -15.05 -8.26 24.82
CA ASP A 170 -16.17 -7.50 25.40
C ASP A 170 -16.81 -6.50 24.41
N GLY A 171 -16.40 -6.51 23.14
CA GLY A 171 -16.95 -5.69 22.07
C GLY A 171 -16.33 -4.30 21.95
N ARG A 172 -15.41 -3.92 22.84
CA ARG A 172 -14.63 -2.67 22.68
C ARG A 172 -13.69 -2.79 21.47
N LEU A 173 -13.56 -1.71 20.70
CA LEU A 173 -12.62 -1.62 19.59
C LEU A 173 -11.41 -0.77 20.00
N LEU A 174 -10.23 -1.35 19.97
CA LEU A 174 -8.95 -0.65 20.10
C LEU A 174 -8.54 -0.06 18.76
N ILE A 175 -8.07 1.19 18.79
CA ILE A 175 -7.63 1.93 17.60
C ILE A 175 -6.31 2.61 17.92
N THR A 176 -5.24 2.26 17.22
CA THR A 176 -3.97 3.01 17.31
C THR A 176 -3.99 4.19 16.35
N GLU A 177 -3.38 5.29 16.77
CA GLU A 177 -3.20 6.51 15.98
C GLU A 177 -1.71 6.77 15.84
N ARG A 178 -1.22 6.85 14.60
CA ARG A 178 0.23 6.94 14.29
C ARG A 178 1.00 7.97 15.13
N PRO A 179 0.44 9.16 15.47
CA PRO A 179 1.12 10.13 16.33
C PRO A 179 1.51 9.64 17.74
N GLY A 180 1.03 8.47 18.20
CA GLY A 180 1.45 7.88 19.47
C GLY A 180 0.32 7.50 20.42
N ARG A 181 -0.93 7.44 19.95
CA ARG A 181 -2.10 7.27 20.82
C ARG A 181 -2.75 5.90 20.62
N LEU A 182 -3.30 5.36 21.69
CA LEU A 182 -4.25 4.25 21.67
C LEU A 182 -5.61 4.79 22.13
N ARG A 183 -6.67 4.53 21.36
CA ARG A 183 -8.05 4.92 21.64
C ARG A 183 -8.91 3.68 21.81
N ILE A 184 -9.99 3.82 22.55
CA ILE A 184 -11.01 2.78 22.75
C ILE A 184 -12.33 3.34 22.24
N PHE A 185 -12.95 2.66 21.29
CA PHE A 185 -14.33 2.93 20.90
C PHE A 185 -15.26 1.90 21.56
N ALA A 186 -16.26 2.38 22.28
CA ALA A 186 -17.23 1.55 22.98
C ALA A 186 -18.55 2.30 23.13
N ASN A 187 -19.68 1.60 23.01
CA ASN A 187 -21.01 2.17 23.23
C ASN A 187 -21.28 3.47 22.44
N GLY A 188 -20.81 3.51 21.19
CA GLY A 188 -20.99 4.68 20.32
C GLY A 188 -20.08 5.88 20.63
N LYS A 189 -19.09 5.72 21.51
CA LYS A 189 -18.22 6.82 21.95
C LYS A 189 -16.74 6.44 21.83
N LEU A 190 -15.95 7.38 21.31
CA LEU A 190 -14.49 7.31 21.33
C LEU A 190 -13.96 7.85 22.67
N SER A 191 -13.05 7.11 23.31
CA SER A 191 -12.42 7.51 24.56
C SER A 191 -11.40 8.64 24.37
N GLU A 192 -10.95 9.26 25.46
CA GLU A 192 -9.65 9.93 25.49
C GLU A 192 -8.50 8.92 25.24
N PRO A 193 -7.30 9.38 24.83
CA PRO A 193 -6.14 8.50 24.70
C PRO A 193 -5.85 7.72 25.98
N VAL A 194 -5.54 6.43 25.83
CA VAL A 194 -5.01 5.60 26.91
C VAL A 194 -3.72 6.24 27.41
N LYS A 195 -3.62 6.48 28.70
CA LYS A 195 -2.46 7.15 29.31
C LYS A 195 -1.31 6.18 29.48
N GLY A 196 -0.08 6.67 29.38
CA GLY A 196 1.12 5.88 29.68
C GLY A 196 1.48 4.84 28.62
N THR A 197 0.89 4.89 27.42
CA THR A 197 1.37 4.10 26.27
C THR A 197 2.81 4.46 25.92
N PRO A 198 3.57 3.57 25.24
CA PRO A 198 4.94 3.85 24.82
C PRO A 198 5.10 5.19 24.09
N GLU A 199 6.21 5.90 24.36
CA GLU A 199 6.61 7.05 23.56
C GLU A 199 7.07 6.59 22.17
N VAL A 200 6.61 7.27 21.12
CA VAL A 200 6.86 6.86 19.74
C VAL A 200 7.76 7.85 18.98
N HIS A 201 8.51 7.34 18.00
CA HIS A 201 9.20 8.13 16.99
C HIS A 201 8.33 8.31 15.75
N ALA A 202 7.37 9.23 15.82
CA ALA A 202 6.44 9.50 14.72
C ALA A 202 7.08 10.33 13.59
N VAL A 203 7.86 9.68 12.73
CA VAL A 203 8.52 10.29 11.56
C VAL A 203 8.32 9.38 10.36
N GLN A 204 7.88 9.96 9.23
CA GLN A 204 7.64 9.24 7.98
C GLN A 204 6.64 8.09 8.19
N ASP A 205 7.09 6.84 8.12
CA ASP A 205 6.25 5.65 8.31
C ASP A 205 6.12 5.26 9.80
N GLY A 206 7.00 5.78 10.66
CA GLY A 206 7.03 5.45 12.09
C GLY A 206 5.89 6.10 12.88
N GLY A 207 5.58 5.51 14.04
CA GLY A 207 4.58 5.98 14.99
C GLY A 207 4.12 4.89 15.94
N MET A 208 2.92 5.03 16.51
CA MET A 208 2.16 3.90 17.04
C MET A 208 1.57 3.13 15.86
N LEU A 209 1.93 1.86 15.73
CA LEU A 209 1.61 1.05 14.56
C LEU A 209 0.44 0.12 14.91
N ASP A 210 0.68 -1.17 15.01
CA ASP A 210 -0.39 -2.15 15.11
C ASP A 210 -0.79 -2.46 16.56
N VAL A 211 -1.99 -3.04 16.71
CA VAL A 211 -2.54 -3.50 17.99
C VAL A 211 -3.24 -4.83 17.79
N ILE A 212 -3.07 -5.76 18.74
CA ILE A 212 -3.88 -6.98 18.79
C ILE A 212 -4.13 -7.39 20.24
N ALA A 213 -5.31 -7.93 20.52
CA ALA A 213 -5.61 -8.53 21.82
C ALA A 213 -5.05 -9.95 21.86
N HIS A 214 -4.66 -10.43 23.04
CA HIS A 214 -4.37 -11.85 23.24
C HIS A 214 -5.64 -12.70 23.00
N PRO A 215 -5.55 -13.93 22.44
CA PRO A 215 -6.72 -14.78 22.24
C PRO A 215 -7.49 -15.07 23.55
N ASN A 216 -6.75 -15.22 24.65
CA ASN A 216 -7.28 -15.37 26.02
C ASN A 216 -7.40 -14.03 26.79
N TYR A 217 -7.66 -12.91 26.11
CA TYR A 217 -7.74 -11.59 26.73
C TYR A 217 -8.74 -11.55 27.90
N ALA A 218 -9.88 -12.24 27.80
CA ALA A 218 -10.89 -12.28 28.85
C ALA A 218 -10.35 -12.83 30.18
N GLN A 219 -9.30 -13.65 30.13
CA GLN A 219 -8.68 -14.24 31.31
C GLN A 219 -7.43 -13.47 31.76
N ASN A 220 -6.59 -13.01 30.82
CA ASN A 220 -5.27 -12.46 31.15
C ASN A 220 -5.14 -10.94 30.96
N GLY A 221 -6.01 -10.30 30.17
CA GLY A 221 -6.03 -8.88 29.88
C GLY A 221 -4.90 -8.38 28.97
N TRP A 222 -4.14 -9.27 28.32
CA TRP A 222 -2.97 -8.88 27.52
C TRP A 222 -3.36 -8.26 26.17
N ILE A 223 -2.79 -7.09 25.88
CA ILE A 223 -2.84 -6.39 24.60
C ILE A 223 -1.41 -6.21 24.11
N TYR A 224 -1.19 -6.36 22.81
CA TYR A 224 0.10 -6.20 22.15
C TYR A 224 0.08 -4.91 21.33
N LEU A 225 1.16 -4.14 21.41
CA LEU A 225 1.37 -2.91 20.66
C LEU A 225 2.71 -2.97 19.92
N ALA A 226 2.72 -2.49 18.68
CA ALA A 226 3.93 -2.18 17.96
C ALA A 226 4.09 -0.68 17.79
N TYR A 227 5.33 -0.20 17.91
CA TYR A 227 5.64 1.21 17.72
C TYR A 227 7.06 1.41 17.20
N SER A 228 7.35 2.59 16.67
CA SER A 228 8.73 3.01 16.38
C SER A 228 9.36 3.63 17.62
N GLU A 229 10.51 3.10 18.05
CA GLU A 229 11.29 3.61 19.16
C GLU A 229 12.53 4.35 18.64
N ARG A 230 12.90 5.48 19.25
CA ARG A 230 14.22 6.09 19.03
C ARG A 230 15.29 5.23 19.69
N GLN A 231 16.50 5.19 19.12
CA GLN A 231 17.60 4.45 19.73
C GLN A 231 17.81 4.90 21.18
N PRO A 232 17.76 3.98 22.14
CA PRO A 232 17.96 4.30 23.54
C PRO A 232 19.33 4.97 23.76
N GLY A 233 19.34 6.08 24.49
CA GLY A 233 20.55 6.84 24.78
C GLY A 233 21.08 7.68 23.60
N TYR A 234 20.36 7.76 22.48
CA TYR A 234 20.75 8.64 21.38
C TYR A 234 20.75 10.11 21.81
N VAL A 235 21.91 10.75 21.67
CA VAL A 235 22.08 12.19 21.84
C VAL A 235 22.25 12.80 20.45
N ALA A 236 21.36 13.71 20.08
CA ALA A 236 21.48 14.40 18.80
C ALA A 236 22.81 15.18 18.76
N PRO A 237 23.59 15.08 17.66
CA PRO A 237 24.76 15.92 17.50
C PRO A 237 24.33 17.39 17.49
N ALA A 238 25.23 18.29 17.94
CA ALA A 238 24.98 19.73 17.88
C ALA A 238 24.57 20.12 16.45
N PRO A 239 23.62 21.06 16.27
CA PRO A 239 23.16 21.45 14.94
C PRO A 239 24.34 21.87 14.06
N GLN A 240 24.67 21.04 13.08
CA GLN A 240 25.63 21.41 12.05
C GLN A 240 24.90 22.31 11.04
N ALA A 241 25.55 23.40 10.61
CA ALA A 241 25.01 24.20 9.51
C ALA A 241 24.75 23.27 8.32
N ALA A 242 23.50 23.26 7.83
CA ALA A 242 23.15 22.45 6.67
C ALA A 242 24.08 22.82 5.50
N PRO A 243 24.68 21.85 4.78
CA PRO A 243 25.53 22.14 3.63
C PRO A 243 24.81 23.07 2.64
N ALA A 244 25.51 24.11 2.16
CA ALA A 244 24.96 25.20 1.37
C ALA A 244 24.28 24.79 0.04
N GLY A 245 24.43 23.54 -0.41
CA GLY A 245 23.83 23.02 -1.64
C GLY A 245 22.36 22.60 -1.54
N ASN A 246 21.73 22.75 -0.38
CA ASN A 246 20.42 22.14 -0.09
C ASN A 246 19.28 23.13 0.17
N ALA A 247 19.53 24.44 0.10
CA ALA A 247 18.52 25.49 0.22
C ALA A 247 17.73 25.62 -1.10
N GLY A 248 16.71 24.77 -1.30
CA GLY A 248 15.82 24.86 -2.47
C GLY A 248 15.21 23.56 -2.97
N ALA A 249 15.60 22.40 -2.44
CA ALA A 249 14.95 21.13 -2.77
C ALA A 249 13.62 20.96 -1.97
N PRO A 250 12.53 20.47 -2.58
CA PRO A 250 11.29 20.15 -1.88
C PRO A 250 11.55 19.26 -0.66
N GLN A 251 10.88 19.54 0.45
CA GLN A 251 10.95 18.70 1.66
C GLN A 251 10.33 17.32 1.36
N GLY A 252 11.17 16.32 1.10
CA GLY A 252 10.76 14.93 0.84
C GLY A 252 11.91 13.96 1.11
N ARG A 253 11.57 12.83 1.75
CA ARG A 253 12.44 11.73 2.24
C ARG A 253 13.61 12.17 3.14
N GLY A 254 13.36 12.23 4.45
CA GLY A 254 14.44 12.09 5.46
C GLY A 254 15.36 13.30 5.70
N ARG A 255 14.88 14.54 5.55
CA ARG A 255 15.64 15.73 5.98
C ARG A 255 15.33 16.14 7.42
N GLY A 256 15.99 15.44 8.34
CA GLY A 256 16.36 15.83 9.70
C GLY A 256 17.67 15.10 10.03
N PRO A 257 18.39 15.38 11.13
CA PRO A 257 19.41 14.44 11.59
C PRO A 257 18.74 13.07 11.67
N ALA A 258 19.34 12.07 11.02
CA ALA A 258 18.76 10.75 10.89
C ALA A 258 18.72 10.10 12.28
N VAL A 259 17.64 10.35 13.04
CA VAL A 259 17.46 9.81 14.40
C VAL A 259 17.33 8.30 14.24
N PRO A 260 18.29 7.52 14.75
CA PRO A 260 18.21 6.07 14.62
C PRO A 260 16.96 5.57 15.34
N ALA A 261 16.16 4.75 14.68
CA ALA A 261 14.89 4.28 15.19
C ALA A 261 14.62 2.82 14.79
N MET A 262 13.81 2.11 15.56
CA MET A 262 13.52 0.67 15.39
C MET A 262 12.06 0.34 15.66
N THR A 263 11.52 -0.69 15.00
CA THR A 263 10.23 -1.27 15.37
C THR A 263 10.39 -2.02 16.69
N VAL A 264 9.49 -1.80 17.64
CA VAL A 264 9.45 -2.46 18.95
C VAL A 264 8.07 -3.03 19.17
N VAL A 265 8.01 -4.23 19.76
CA VAL A 265 6.75 -4.90 20.14
C VAL A 265 6.74 -5.07 21.66
N VAL A 266 5.64 -4.64 22.27
CA VAL A 266 5.37 -4.83 23.69
C VAL A 266 4.02 -5.49 23.90
N ARG A 267 3.82 -6.10 25.06
CA ARG A 267 2.49 -6.37 25.61
C ARG A 267 2.27 -5.61 26.90
N GLY A 268 1.02 -5.39 27.26
CA GLY A 268 0.59 -4.68 28.47
C GLY A 268 -0.89 -4.84 28.70
N LYS A 269 -1.42 -4.14 29.69
CA LYS A 269 -2.84 -4.16 30.06
C LYS A 269 -3.38 -2.75 30.12
N ILE A 270 -4.71 -2.62 30.07
CA ILE A 270 -5.39 -1.34 30.32
C ILE A 270 -6.19 -1.47 31.60
N ASN A 271 -5.86 -0.66 32.60
CA ASN A 271 -6.56 -0.67 33.89
C ASN A 271 -7.91 0.08 33.82
N ALA A 272 -8.66 0.08 34.92
CA ALA A 272 -9.97 0.73 35.01
C ALA A 272 -9.92 2.28 34.85
N ASN A 273 -8.75 2.90 35.00
CA ASN A 273 -8.53 4.34 34.85
C ASN A 273 -8.11 4.74 33.42
N ASN A 274 -8.17 3.80 32.46
CA ASN A 274 -7.70 4.00 31.08
C ASN A 274 -6.19 4.27 30.99
N GLU A 275 -5.40 3.52 31.76
CA GLU A 275 -3.94 3.62 31.79
C GLU A 275 -3.30 2.30 31.35
N TRP A 276 -2.24 2.41 30.56
CA TRP A 276 -1.40 1.30 30.15
C TRP A 276 -0.50 0.85 31.31
N THR A 277 -0.56 -0.43 31.66
CA THR A 277 0.17 -1.02 32.77
C THR A 277 0.83 -2.34 32.38
N ASP A 278 1.67 -2.88 33.28
CA ASP A 278 2.24 -4.23 33.17
C ASP A 278 3.05 -4.48 31.89
N GLN A 279 3.72 -3.44 31.37
CA GLN A 279 4.41 -3.53 30.09
C GLN A 279 5.56 -4.54 30.11
N GLN A 280 5.62 -5.37 29.06
CA GLN A 280 6.69 -6.34 28.81
C GLN A 280 7.12 -6.27 27.35
N PHE A 281 8.42 -6.39 27.08
CA PHE A 281 8.93 -6.47 25.72
C PHE A 281 8.70 -7.87 25.14
N ILE A 282 8.20 -7.90 23.91
CA ILE A 282 8.09 -9.10 23.07
C ILE A 282 9.23 -9.10 22.05
N PHE A 283 9.50 -7.92 21.46
CA PHE A 283 10.63 -7.71 20.58
C PHE A 283 11.19 -6.31 20.80
N ARG A 284 12.49 -6.24 21.07
CA ARG A 284 13.28 -5.01 21.02
C ARG A 284 14.68 -5.38 20.55
N ALA A 285 15.09 -4.84 19.42
CA ALA A 285 16.38 -5.18 18.82
C ALA A 285 17.56 -4.59 19.60
N ASP A 286 18.75 -5.15 19.36
CA ASP A 286 19.99 -4.52 19.81
C ASP A 286 20.12 -3.10 19.24
N PRO A 287 20.57 -2.10 20.02
CA PRO A 287 20.75 -0.72 19.56
C PRO A 287 21.58 -0.56 18.28
N SER A 288 22.50 -1.49 17.98
CA SER A 288 23.29 -1.47 16.74
C SER A 288 22.46 -1.69 15.46
N LEU A 289 21.24 -2.22 15.58
CA LEU A 289 20.32 -2.45 14.47
C LEU A 289 19.39 -1.25 14.19
N TYR A 290 19.46 -0.19 15.00
CA TYR A 290 18.65 1.01 14.80
C TYR A 290 19.20 1.79 13.60
N THR A 291 18.33 2.15 12.67
CA THR A 291 18.74 2.87 11.45
C THR A 291 18.14 4.27 11.44
N GLY A 292 18.85 5.21 10.83
CA GLY A 292 18.34 6.57 10.61
C GLY A 292 17.24 6.68 9.55
N SER A 293 16.78 5.55 9.00
CA SER A 293 15.71 5.53 8.01
C SER A 293 14.35 5.76 8.67
N GLY A 294 13.58 6.71 8.14
CA GLY A 294 12.17 6.90 8.51
C GLY A 294 11.21 5.91 7.82
N ALA A 295 11.71 4.97 7.02
CA ALA A 295 10.89 4.12 6.18
C ALA A 295 10.91 2.65 6.61
N HIS A 296 9.88 1.93 6.17
CA HIS A 296 9.80 0.46 6.12
C HIS A 296 9.81 -0.24 7.49
N TYR A 297 9.06 0.28 8.47
CA TYR A 297 8.96 -0.31 9.81
C TYR A 297 8.22 -1.67 9.85
N GLY A 298 7.59 -2.10 8.78
CA GLY A 298 6.48 -3.06 8.88
C GLY A 298 5.22 -2.33 9.36
N LEU A 299 4.36 -2.88 10.21
CA LEU A 299 4.32 -4.19 10.86
C LEU A 299 2.84 -4.58 10.89
N ARG A 300 2.55 -5.87 10.96
CA ARG A 300 1.20 -6.39 11.23
C ARG A 300 1.28 -7.59 12.16
N PHE A 301 0.38 -7.69 13.12
CA PHE A 301 0.19 -8.83 14.01
C PHE A 301 -0.87 -9.78 13.46
N ILE A 302 -0.69 -11.08 13.72
CA ILE A 302 -1.78 -12.05 13.66
C ILE A 302 -1.48 -13.23 14.59
N TRP A 303 -2.50 -13.76 15.27
CA TRP A 303 -2.37 -15.00 16.03
C TRP A 303 -2.67 -16.20 15.14
N ASP A 304 -1.90 -17.28 15.27
CA ASP A 304 -2.32 -18.57 14.72
C ASP A 304 -3.32 -19.28 15.64
N ARG A 305 -3.80 -20.45 15.21
CA ARG A 305 -4.74 -21.28 15.99
C ARG A 305 -4.07 -22.01 17.15
N GLU A 306 -2.74 -22.03 17.21
CA GLU A 306 -1.94 -22.72 18.23
C GLU A 306 -1.51 -21.78 19.37
N GLY A 307 -1.78 -20.47 19.23
CA GLY A 307 -1.46 -19.46 20.25
C GLY A 307 -0.10 -18.79 20.06
N HIS A 308 0.49 -18.88 18.86
CA HIS A 308 1.70 -18.15 18.51
C HIS A 308 1.37 -16.81 17.86
N LEU A 309 2.17 -15.80 18.17
CA LEU A 309 2.09 -14.48 17.55
C LEU A 309 2.99 -14.44 16.33
N PHE A 310 2.41 -14.05 15.20
CA PHE A 310 3.15 -13.64 14.02
C PHE A 310 3.23 -12.12 13.97
N TYR A 311 4.38 -11.61 13.58
CA TYR A 311 4.54 -10.20 13.25
C TYR A 311 5.57 -9.96 12.16
N SER A 312 5.39 -8.91 11.38
CA SER A 312 6.29 -8.55 10.28
C SER A 312 7.17 -7.34 10.62
N ILE A 313 8.39 -7.32 10.09
CA ILE A 313 9.30 -6.17 10.18
C ILE A 313 9.91 -5.92 8.80
N GLY A 314 9.76 -4.71 8.27
CA GLY A 314 10.38 -4.31 7.01
C GLY A 314 11.91 -4.15 7.11
N GLU A 315 12.59 -3.96 5.98
CA GLU A 315 14.06 -3.98 5.94
C GLU A 315 14.75 -2.70 6.46
N ARG A 316 13.95 -1.67 6.80
CA ARG A 316 14.39 -0.37 7.35
C ARG A 316 15.28 0.47 6.43
N GLY A 317 15.06 0.39 5.12
CA GLY A 317 15.70 1.23 4.10
C GLY A 317 17.12 0.82 3.71
N SER A 318 17.60 -0.32 4.20
CA SER A 318 18.82 -1.00 3.78
C SER A 318 18.48 -2.38 3.18
N ILE A 319 18.32 -2.41 1.85
CA ILE A 319 17.98 -3.60 1.05
C ILE A 319 18.68 -4.90 1.49
N PRO A 320 20.01 -4.93 1.76
CA PRO A 320 20.69 -6.17 2.16
C PRO A 320 20.10 -6.86 3.39
N ASN A 321 19.43 -6.12 4.28
CA ASN A 321 18.81 -6.67 5.48
C ASN A 321 17.79 -7.77 5.19
N ALA A 322 17.05 -7.67 4.09
CA ALA A 322 16.01 -8.64 3.75
C ALA A 322 16.59 -10.05 3.49
N GLN A 323 17.81 -10.13 2.95
CA GLN A 323 18.53 -11.37 2.67
C GLN A 323 19.51 -11.77 3.79
N ASP A 324 19.96 -10.83 4.63
CA ASP A 324 20.81 -11.16 5.77
C ASP A 324 20.05 -11.97 6.82
N MET A 325 20.47 -13.23 6.98
CA MET A 325 19.91 -14.17 7.95
C MET A 325 20.24 -13.82 9.40
N LYS A 326 21.25 -12.98 9.64
CA LYS A 326 21.58 -12.51 10.99
C LYS A 326 20.74 -11.31 11.41
N SER A 327 20.07 -10.67 10.46
CA SER A 327 19.22 -9.51 10.68
C SER A 327 17.76 -9.92 10.92
N PRO A 328 17.08 -9.35 11.93
CA PRO A 328 15.64 -9.52 12.11
C PRO A 328 14.81 -8.66 11.14
N LEU A 329 15.46 -7.93 10.23
CA LEU A 329 14.81 -6.95 9.35
C LEU A 329 14.46 -7.57 8.00
N GLY A 330 13.34 -7.15 7.41
CA GLY A 330 12.82 -7.71 6.17
C GLY A 330 12.37 -9.17 6.33
N LYS A 331 11.71 -9.46 7.46
CA LYS A 331 11.32 -10.80 7.91
C LYS A 331 9.87 -10.80 8.41
N ILE A 332 9.25 -11.97 8.36
CA ILE A 332 8.10 -12.31 9.20
C ILE A 332 8.61 -13.20 10.32
N HIS A 333 8.18 -12.93 11.54
CA HIS A 333 8.54 -13.66 12.74
C HIS A 333 7.36 -14.43 13.31
N ARG A 334 7.64 -15.57 13.97
CA ARG A 334 6.70 -16.34 14.77
C ARG A 334 7.27 -16.57 16.18
N VAL A 335 6.51 -16.21 17.20
CA VAL A 335 6.92 -16.27 18.62
C VAL A 335 5.81 -16.84 19.50
N ASN A 336 6.17 -17.34 20.67
CA ASN A 336 5.20 -17.59 21.75
C ASN A 336 4.63 -16.26 22.27
N GLU A 337 3.58 -16.32 23.09
CA GLU A 337 2.95 -15.11 23.64
C GLU A 337 3.91 -14.20 24.46
N ASP A 338 5.02 -14.73 24.97
CA ASP A 338 6.03 -13.97 25.71
C ASP A 338 7.18 -13.44 24.83
N GLY A 339 7.14 -13.68 23.51
CA GLY A 339 8.17 -13.29 22.56
C GLY A 339 9.31 -14.31 22.39
N SER A 340 9.31 -15.41 23.16
CA SER A 340 10.29 -16.48 22.97
C SER A 340 10.07 -17.22 21.64
N ALA A 341 11.14 -17.79 21.08
CA ALA A 341 11.04 -18.54 19.83
C ALA A 341 10.23 -19.83 19.99
N VAL A 342 9.39 -20.12 19.00
CA VAL A 342 8.67 -21.40 18.90
C VAL A 342 9.65 -22.49 18.48
N ALA A 343 9.64 -23.63 19.16
CA ALA A 343 10.69 -24.65 19.05
C ALA A 343 10.86 -25.22 17.63
N ASP A 344 9.78 -25.31 16.85
CA ASP A 344 9.80 -25.84 15.49
C ASP A 344 9.99 -24.74 14.41
N ASN A 345 10.32 -23.49 14.78
CA ASN A 345 10.65 -22.46 13.79
C ASN A 345 11.78 -22.91 12.84
N PRO A 346 11.74 -22.50 11.56
CA PRO A 346 12.60 -23.05 10.51
C PRO A 346 14.11 -22.87 10.73
N PHE A 347 14.51 -21.88 11.53
CA PHE A 347 15.92 -21.54 11.73
C PHE A 347 16.40 -21.71 13.17
N VAL A 348 15.63 -22.39 14.02
CA VAL A 348 16.03 -22.69 15.40
C VAL A 348 17.32 -23.50 15.42
N GLY A 349 18.23 -23.13 16.33
CA GLY A 349 19.53 -23.80 16.49
C GLY A 349 20.63 -23.35 15.52
N GLN A 350 20.32 -22.49 14.54
CA GLN A 350 21.33 -21.95 13.64
C GLN A 350 22.11 -20.80 14.31
N ALA A 351 23.44 -20.93 14.35
CA ALA A 351 24.29 -19.98 15.05
C ALA A 351 24.21 -18.57 14.44
N GLY A 352 23.84 -17.58 15.26
CA GLY A 352 23.75 -16.17 14.85
C GLY A 352 22.53 -15.81 14.02
N VAL A 353 21.61 -16.73 13.78
CA VAL A 353 20.33 -16.48 13.10
C VAL A 353 19.25 -16.28 14.17
N PRO A 354 18.45 -15.19 14.13
CA PRO A 354 17.34 -15.03 15.05
C PRO A 354 16.36 -16.22 14.94
N PRO A 355 16.13 -16.98 16.03
CA PRO A 355 15.33 -18.21 15.98
C PRO A 355 13.83 -17.95 15.78
N THR A 356 13.41 -16.68 15.79
CA THR A 356 12.02 -16.25 15.61
C THR A 356 11.64 -16.08 14.14
N ILE A 357 12.61 -16.06 13.21
CA ILE A 357 12.32 -15.87 11.78
C ILE A 357 11.46 -17.03 11.26
N TRP A 358 10.36 -16.67 10.62
CA TRP A 358 9.48 -17.59 9.89
C TRP A 358 9.75 -17.56 8.39
N SER A 359 9.91 -16.37 7.80
CA SER A 359 10.26 -16.18 6.39
C SER A 359 11.09 -14.90 6.18
N LEU A 360 11.74 -14.79 5.02
CA LEU A 360 12.67 -13.71 4.69
C LEU A 360 12.46 -13.15 3.28
N GLY A 361 13.25 -12.14 2.91
CA GLY A 361 13.17 -11.53 1.58
C GLY A 361 11.98 -10.58 1.42
N HIS A 362 11.58 -9.93 2.51
CA HIS A 362 10.47 -8.96 2.53
C HIS A 362 11.01 -7.52 2.50
N ARG A 363 10.33 -6.63 1.77
CA ARG A 363 10.65 -5.20 1.75
C ARG A 363 9.96 -4.48 2.89
N ASN A 364 8.63 -4.40 2.84
CA ASN A 364 7.84 -3.71 3.85
C ASN A 364 6.42 -4.27 3.95
N PRO A 365 6.24 -5.40 4.63
CA PRO A 365 4.93 -5.97 4.92
C PRO A 365 4.00 -5.03 5.69
N GLN A 366 2.72 -5.02 5.36
CA GLN A 366 1.70 -4.13 5.94
C GLN A 366 0.41 -4.86 6.36
N GLY A 367 0.11 -6.02 5.77
CA GLY A 367 -1.07 -6.82 6.07
C GLY A 367 -0.72 -8.30 6.23
N LEU A 368 -1.47 -8.98 7.10
CA LEU A 368 -1.40 -10.43 7.32
C LEU A 368 -2.82 -10.95 7.51
N ALA A 369 -3.15 -12.08 6.90
CA ALA A 369 -4.44 -12.75 7.10
C ALA A 369 -4.30 -14.26 6.93
N TRP A 370 -5.00 -15.04 7.76
CA TRP A 370 -5.13 -16.47 7.51
C TRP A 370 -6.23 -16.72 6.49
N ASP A 371 -5.91 -17.46 5.44
CA ASP A 371 -6.92 -18.03 4.55
C ASP A 371 -7.80 -19.00 5.36
N PRO A 372 -9.11 -18.74 5.48
CA PRO A 372 -9.99 -19.56 6.31
C PRO A 372 -10.22 -20.97 5.76
N VAL A 373 -9.96 -21.20 4.47
CA VAL A 373 -10.13 -22.50 3.81
C VAL A 373 -8.88 -23.34 3.93
N THR A 374 -7.73 -22.80 3.52
CA THR A 374 -6.48 -23.56 3.46
C THR A 374 -5.66 -23.48 4.75
N GLY A 375 -5.89 -22.47 5.58
CA GLY A 375 -5.06 -22.16 6.75
C GLY A 375 -3.68 -21.57 6.39
N GLN A 376 -3.44 -21.21 5.13
CA GLN A 376 -2.20 -20.57 4.72
C GLN A 376 -2.16 -19.11 5.18
N LEU A 377 -0.97 -18.62 5.54
CA LEU A 377 -0.76 -17.21 5.88
C LEU A 377 -0.63 -16.40 4.59
N TRP A 378 -1.42 -15.36 4.44
CA TRP A 378 -1.34 -14.41 3.34
C TRP A 378 -0.78 -13.09 3.85
N GLU A 379 -0.10 -12.37 2.96
CA GLU A 379 0.63 -11.16 3.30
C GLU A 379 0.49 -10.13 2.18
N SER A 380 0.55 -8.85 2.55
CA SER A 380 0.64 -7.75 1.61
C SER A 380 1.82 -6.83 1.94
N GLU A 381 2.63 -6.49 0.94
CA GLU A 381 3.76 -5.56 1.11
C GLU A 381 3.86 -4.48 0.05
N HIS A 382 4.50 -3.38 0.44
CA HIS A 382 4.86 -2.31 -0.49
C HIS A 382 6.09 -2.69 -1.32
N GLY A 383 5.98 -2.54 -2.64
CA GLY A 383 7.13 -2.54 -3.56
C GLY A 383 7.88 -1.18 -3.56
N PRO A 384 8.93 -1.03 -4.37
CA PRO A 384 9.73 0.21 -4.39
C PRO A 384 8.95 1.42 -4.89
N ASN A 385 8.70 1.51 -6.19
CA ASN A 385 7.94 2.56 -6.88
C ASN A 385 6.67 2.02 -7.58
N SER A 386 6.56 0.69 -7.68
CA SER A 386 5.47 -0.10 -8.21
C SER A 386 5.58 -1.51 -7.61
N ALA A 387 4.76 -2.44 -8.09
CA ALA A 387 4.76 -3.85 -7.70
C ALA A 387 4.62 -4.05 -6.19
N ASP A 388 3.58 -3.46 -5.60
CA ASP A 388 3.15 -3.94 -4.29
C ASP A 388 2.58 -5.34 -4.42
N GLU A 389 2.79 -6.19 -3.43
CA GLU A 389 2.62 -7.63 -3.59
C GLU A 389 1.51 -8.16 -2.69
N ILE A 390 0.90 -9.26 -3.13
CA ILE A 390 0.21 -10.22 -2.26
C ILE A 390 0.96 -11.54 -2.34
N ASN A 391 1.28 -12.10 -1.18
CA ASN A 391 2.09 -13.30 -1.03
C ASN A 391 1.34 -14.37 -0.23
N ILE A 392 1.62 -15.65 -0.50
CA ILE A 392 1.27 -16.78 0.38
C ILE A 392 2.54 -17.19 1.11
N ILE A 393 2.55 -17.01 2.42
CA ILE A 393 3.73 -17.15 3.28
C ILE A 393 3.95 -18.59 3.73
N GLU A 394 4.97 -19.21 3.17
CA GLU A 394 5.53 -20.52 3.53
C GLU A 394 6.65 -20.45 4.59
N LYS A 395 6.74 -21.52 5.39
CA LYS A 395 7.76 -21.72 6.43
C LYS A 395 9.16 -21.79 5.82
N GLY A 396 10.05 -20.89 6.25
CA GLY A 396 11.46 -20.86 5.86
C GLY A 396 11.71 -20.31 4.45
N ALA A 397 10.68 -19.88 3.73
CA ALA A 397 10.79 -19.42 2.35
C ALA A 397 11.32 -17.99 2.23
N ASN A 398 11.87 -17.69 1.05
CA ASN A 398 12.45 -16.40 0.66
C ASN A 398 11.58 -15.74 -0.42
N TYR A 399 11.13 -14.51 -0.18
CA TYR A 399 10.25 -13.73 -1.09
C TYR A 399 11.05 -12.77 -1.98
N GLY A 400 12.38 -12.89 -1.96
CA GLY A 400 13.25 -12.39 -3.01
C GLY A 400 13.69 -10.94 -2.91
N TRP A 401 13.04 -10.08 -2.10
CA TRP A 401 13.48 -8.69 -1.99
C TRP A 401 14.97 -8.58 -1.64
N GLY A 402 15.71 -7.79 -2.43
CA GLY A 402 17.17 -7.74 -2.40
C GLY A 402 17.85 -8.46 -3.56
N VAL A 403 17.12 -9.34 -4.25
CA VAL A 403 17.60 -10.10 -5.42
C VAL A 403 16.58 -10.07 -6.55
N ALA A 404 15.30 -10.24 -6.23
CA ALA A 404 14.20 -10.22 -7.17
C ALA A 404 13.09 -9.24 -6.74
N THR A 405 12.42 -8.64 -7.72
CA THR A 405 11.18 -7.85 -7.52
C THR A 405 10.44 -7.71 -8.84
N LYS A 406 9.10 -7.67 -8.79
CA LYS A 406 8.29 -7.39 -9.99
C LYS A 406 8.37 -5.93 -10.44
N ALA A 407 8.92 -5.03 -9.62
CA ALA A 407 9.20 -3.65 -10.01
C ALA A 407 10.45 -3.51 -10.87
N SER A 408 10.63 -2.33 -11.48
CA SER A 408 11.90 -1.93 -12.09
C SER A 408 12.85 -1.38 -11.03
N GLN A 409 13.74 -2.22 -10.50
CA GLN A 409 14.72 -1.85 -9.47
C GLN A 409 16.15 -2.21 -9.90
N ALA A 410 17.07 -1.25 -9.80
CA ALA A 410 18.46 -1.46 -10.21
C ALA A 410 19.13 -2.58 -9.40
N GLY A 411 19.78 -3.51 -10.10
CA GLY A 411 20.51 -4.63 -9.50
C GLY A 411 19.63 -5.81 -9.07
N MET A 412 18.35 -5.83 -9.44
CA MET A 412 17.42 -6.93 -9.17
C MET A 412 16.80 -7.43 -10.47
N VAL A 413 16.47 -8.72 -10.50
CA VAL A 413 15.77 -9.39 -11.59
C VAL A 413 14.27 -9.53 -11.28
N SER A 414 13.45 -9.93 -12.26
CA SER A 414 12.01 -10.09 -12.03
C SER A 414 11.62 -11.38 -11.31
N SER A 415 12.51 -12.38 -11.28
CA SER A 415 12.35 -13.64 -10.55
C SER A 415 13.73 -14.31 -10.41
N ALA A 416 13.92 -15.12 -9.36
CA ALA A 416 15.18 -15.82 -9.11
C ALA A 416 14.97 -17.22 -8.51
N PRO A 417 15.85 -18.20 -8.81
CA PRO A 417 15.74 -19.55 -8.27
C PRO A 417 15.77 -19.59 -6.73
N GLY A 418 14.92 -20.44 -6.14
CA GLY A 418 14.83 -20.59 -4.68
C GLY A 418 14.09 -19.45 -3.97
N MET A 419 13.46 -18.55 -4.72
CA MET A 419 12.62 -17.47 -4.22
C MET A 419 11.19 -17.67 -4.73
N ILE A 420 10.22 -17.26 -3.93
CA ILE A 420 8.80 -17.35 -4.26
C ILE A 420 8.37 -16.01 -4.84
N ASP A 421 7.81 -16.04 -6.04
CA ASP A 421 7.19 -14.88 -6.67
C ASP A 421 5.82 -14.58 -6.02
N PRO A 422 5.39 -13.30 -5.99
CA PRO A 422 4.08 -12.96 -5.47
C PRO A 422 2.96 -13.54 -6.34
N ILE A 423 1.83 -13.90 -5.72
CA ILE A 423 0.69 -14.46 -6.46
C ILE A 423 0.01 -13.42 -7.35
N ILE A 424 0.05 -12.14 -6.92
CA ILE A 424 -0.29 -10.96 -7.72
C ILE A 424 0.57 -9.77 -7.28
N TYR A 425 0.70 -8.78 -8.16
CA TYR A 425 1.33 -7.50 -7.82
C TYR A 425 0.63 -6.31 -8.48
N TYR A 426 0.79 -5.13 -7.89
CA TYR A 426 0.12 -3.89 -8.28
C TYR A 426 1.05 -2.92 -9.01
N THR A 427 0.78 -2.66 -10.28
CA THR A 427 1.44 -1.61 -11.06
C THR A 427 0.40 -0.73 -11.78
N PRO A 428 0.26 0.56 -11.42
CA PRO A 428 1.07 1.30 -10.44
C PRO A 428 0.85 0.84 -8.99
N SER A 429 1.72 1.32 -8.10
CA SER A 429 1.63 1.04 -6.66
C SER A 429 0.26 1.44 -6.09
N MET A 430 -0.37 0.49 -5.41
CA MET A 430 -1.55 0.69 -4.55
C MET A 430 -1.14 1.22 -3.16
N ALA A 431 0.12 1.01 -2.77
CA ALA A 431 0.64 0.98 -1.42
C ALA A 431 -0.29 0.16 -0.52
N THR A 432 -0.24 -1.17 -0.72
CA THR A 432 -1.08 -2.15 -0.03
C THR A 432 -0.94 -2.05 1.48
N ALA A 433 -2.06 -2.15 2.19
CA ALA A 433 -2.14 -2.01 3.63
C ALA A 433 -2.77 -3.25 4.28
N GLY A 434 -3.58 -3.09 5.32
CA GLY A 434 -4.28 -4.22 5.96
C GLY A 434 -5.09 -5.05 4.97
N ILE A 435 -5.06 -6.37 5.17
CA ILE A 435 -5.80 -7.35 4.39
C ILE A 435 -6.68 -8.19 5.32
N SER A 436 -7.83 -8.64 4.83
CA SER A 436 -8.75 -9.46 5.63
C SER A 436 -9.59 -10.39 4.77
N PHE A 437 -9.60 -11.68 5.11
CA PHE A 437 -10.56 -12.62 4.56
C PHE A 437 -11.92 -12.47 5.26
N VAL A 438 -12.99 -12.67 4.50
CA VAL A 438 -14.34 -12.68 5.06
C VAL A 438 -14.74 -14.10 5.45
N THR A 439 -14.97 -14.35 6.74
CA THR A 439 -15.45 -15.64 7.26
C THR A 439 -16.93 -15.64 7.68
N SER A 440 -17.53 -14.46 7.78
CA SER A 440 -18.86 -14.25 8.35
C SER A 440 -20.00 -14.57 7.39
N ASP A 441 -21.07 -15.17 7.92
CA ASP A 441 -22.33 -15.40 7.20
C ASP A 441 -23.10 -14.13 6.85
N ARG A 442 -22.67 -12.97 7.38
CA ARG A 442 -23.24 -11.67 6.99
C ARG A 442 -22.99 -11.34 5.52
N TYR A 443 -21.92 -11.88 4.93
CA TYR A 443 -21.53 -11.64 3.54
C TYR A 443 -21.47 -12.97 2.77
N PRO A 444 -22.60 -13.64 2.53
CA PRO A 444 -22.60 -14.98 1.96
C PRO A 444 -21.89 -15.07 0.60
N ALA A 445 -21.93 -13.99 -0.20
CA ALA A 445 -21.27 -13.96 -1.51
C ALA A 445 -19.73 -13.77 -1.46
N TRP A 446 -19.19 -13.39 -0.30
CA TRP A 446 -17.74 -13.18 -0.09
C TRP A 446 -17.11 -14.19 0.85
N LYS A 447 -17.93 -14.95 1.59
CA LYS A 447 -17.50 -15.86 2.65
C LYS A 447 -16.53 -16.90 2.10
N ASN A 448 -15.34 -16.94 2.68
CA ASN A 448 -14.25 -17.90 2.43
C ASN A 448 -13.68 -17.88 1.01
N THR A 449 -14.05 -16.91 0.18
CA THR A 449 -13.57 -16.79 -1.21
C THR A 449 -13.01 -15.43 -1.52
N SER A 450 -13.11 -14.47 -0.61
CA SER A 450 -12.74 -13.08 -0.85
C SER A 450 -11.74 -12.58 0.18
N LEU A 451 -10.59 -12.13 -0.32
CA LEU A 451 -9.62 -11.34 0.41
C LEU A 451 -9.83 -9.86 0.08
N PHE A 452 -9.94 -9.02 1.10
CA PHE A 452 -9.98 -7.58 0.90
C PHE A 452 -8.62 -6.95 1.14
N VAL A 453 -8.26 -5.98 0.32
CA VAL A 453 -6.95 -5.30 0.34
C VAL A 453 -7.15 -3.80 0.41
N GLY A 454 -6.57 -3.17 1.43
CA GLY A 454 -6.52 -1.71 1.55
C GLY A 454 -5.38 -1.11 0.71
N GLY A 455 -5.61 0.09 0.15
CA GLY A 455 -4.59 0.85 -0.57
C GLY A 455 -4.44 2.28 -0.05
N LEU A 456 -3.20 2.69 0.23
CA LEU A 456 -2.88 4.03 0.72
C LEU A 456 -2.68 5.04 -0.42
N VAL A 457 -1.84 4.72 -1.40
CA VAL A 457 -1.63 5.59 -2.58
C VAL A 457 -2.82 5.44 -3.52
N GLY A 458 -3.27 4.20 -3.71
CA GLY A 458 -4.44 3.85 -4.51
C GLY A 458 -5.75 4.40 -3.96
N GLN A 459 -5.82 4.79 -2.68
CA GLN A 459 -7.00 5.37 -2.01
C GLN A 459 -8.28 4.55 -2.24
N ARG A 460 -8.14 3.23 -2.16
CA ARG A 460 -9.21 2.30 -2.50
C ARG A 460 -9.14 1.03 -1.68
N MET A 461 -10.28 0.36 -1.57
CA MET A 461 -10.40 -1.00 -1.09
C MET A 461 -10.71 -1.89 -2.28
N GLU A 462 -9.95 -2.97 -2.43
CA GLU A 462 -10.20 -3.99 -3.44
C GLU A 462 -10.62 -5.31 -2.81
N ARG A 463 -11.39 -6.09 -3.56
CA ARG A 463 -11.69 -7.49 -3.31
C ARG A 463 -10.94 -8.34 -4.32
N LEU A 464 -10.23 -9.33 -3.82
CA LEU A 464 -9.62 -10.40 -4.59
C LEU A 464 -10.46 -11.66 -4.38
N GLU A 465 -11.03 -12.19 -5.45
CA GLU A 465 -11.64 -13.51 -5.44
C GLU A 465 -10.53 -14.56 -5.49
N VAL A 466 -10.56 -15.50 -4.56
CA VAL A 466 -9.50 -16.49 -4.34
C VAL A 466 -10.08 -17.89 -4.50
N ALA A 467 -9.38 -18.71 -5.29
CA ALA A 467 -9.63 -20.14 -5.42
C ALA A 467 -8.31 -20.87 -5.62
N ASP A 468 -8.11 -22.01 -4.95
CA ASP A 468 -6.94 -22.87 -5.09
C ASP A 468 -5.59 -22.14 -4.98
N GLY A 469 -5.47 -21.21 -4.02
CA GLY A 469 -4.25 -20.43 -3.80
C GLY A 469 -3.96 -19.39 -4.89
N LYS A 470 -4.94 -19.04 -5.72
CA LYS A 470 -4.81 -18.07 -6.81
C LYS A 470 -5.88 -16.99 -6.72
N VAL A 471 -5.53 -15.80 -7.19
CA VAL A 471 -6.51 -14.73 -7.42
C VAL A 471 -7.15 -14.96 -8.79
N THR A 472 -8.47 -15.15 -8.81
CA THR A 472 -9.25 -15.42 -10.03
C THR A 472 -9.97 -14.18 -10.55
N HIS A 473 -10.19 -13.18 -9.70
CA HIS A 473 -10.84 -11.93 -10.06
C HIS A 473 -10.46 -10.79 -9.11
N GLN A 474 -10.50 -9.56 -9.61
CA GLN A 474 -10.23 -8.34 -8.83
C GLN A 474 -11.35 -7.32 -9.04
N GLU A 475 -11.83 -6.73 -7.95
CA GLU A 475 -12.89 -5.73 -7.96
C GLU A 475 -12.54 -4.56 -7.04
N ILE A 476 -12.73 -3.33 -7.51
CA ILE A 476 -12.67 -2.14 -6.64
C ILE A 476 -14.02 -2.01 -5.93
N ILE A 477 -14.00 -2.02 -4.61
CA ILE A 477 -15.20 -1.89 -3.77
C ILE A 477 -15.57 -0.42 -3.59
N PHE A 478 -14.56 0.40 -3.35
CA PHE A 478 -14.66 1.86 -3.35
C PHE A 478 -13.27 2.47 -3.56
N ASP A 479 -13.20 3.65 -4.15
CA ASP A 479 -11.99 4.46 -4.39
C ASP A 479 -12.21 5.96 -4.13
N GLN A 480 -13.34 6.30 -3.50
CA GLN A 480 -13.80 7.65 -3.23
C GLN A 480 -13.78 8.03 -1.73
N LEU A 481 -13.26 7.16 -0.85
CA LEU A 481 -13.33 7.34 0.61
C LEU A 481 -11.98 7.68 1.27
N GLY A 482 -10.91 7.79 0.48
CA GLY A 482 -9.57 8.09 0.94
C GLY A 482 -8.70 6.84 1.16
N ARG A 483 -7.63 6.98 1.95
CA ARG A 483 -6.63 5.92 2.13
C ARG A 483 -7.18 4.82 3.03
N VAL A 484 -7.11 3.59 2.56
CA VAL A 484 -7.52 2.42 3.34
C VAL A 484 -6.30 1.83 4.02
N ARG A 485 -6.24 1.96 5.35
CA ARG A 485 -5.09 1.54 6.15
C ARG A 485 -5.28 0.15 6.76
N ASP A 486 -6.45 -0.12 7.30
CA ASP A 486 -6.71 -1.39 7.96
C ASP A 486 -8.11 -1.90 7.68
N ILE A 487 -8.25 -3.22 7.70
CA ILE A 487 -9.50 -3.93 7.45
C ILE A 487 -9.56 -5.07 8.46
N THR A 488 -10.61 -5.11 9.28
CA THR A 488 -10.81 -6.18 10.26
C THR A 488 -12.27 -6.62 10.28
N GLN A 489 -12.52 -7.88 10.63
CA GLN A 489 -13.86 -8.38 10.85
C GLN A 489 -14.21 -8.25 12.33
N GLY A 490 -15.30 -7.52 12.62
CA GLY A 490 -15.81 -7.37 13.97
C GLY A 490 -16.52 -8.64 14.49
N PRO A 491 -16.80 -8.71 15.80
CA PRO A 491 -17.48 -9.85 16.41
C PRO A 491 -18.95 -10.00 15.95
N ASP A 492 -19.54 -8.95 15.38
CA ASP A 492 -20.86 -8.98 14.73
C ASP A 492 -20.82 -9.51 13.29
N GLY A 493 -19.62 -9.89 12.83
CA GLY A 493 -19.35 -10.44 11.52
C GLY A 493 -19.30 -9.39 10.42
N LEU A 494 -19.25 -8.08 10.73
CA LEU A 494 -19.11 -7.02 9.75
C LEU A 494 -17.65 -6.64 9.51
N LEU A 495 -17.33 -6.09 8.33
CA LEU A 495 -16.04 -5.50 8.02
C LEU A 495 -15.97 -4.06 8.55
N TYR A 496 -14.91 -3.77 9.28
CA TYR A 496 -14.54 -2.47 9.82
C TYR A 496 -13.25 -1.99 9.15
N ILE A 497 -13.24 -0.73 8.72
CA ILE A 497 -12.17 -0.19 7.89
C ILE A 497 -11.63 1.10 8.51
N ALA A 498 -10.32 1.13 8.75
CA ALA A 498 -9.61 2.34 9.15
C ALA A 498 -9.26 3.16 7.92
N LEU A 499 -9.80 4.37 7.86
CA LEU A 499 -9.53 5.32 6.80
C LEU A 499 -8.64 6.45 7.32
N GLN A 500 -7.60 6.77 6.55
CA GLN A 500 -6.80 7.98 6.70
C GLN A 500 -7.18 8.91 5.56
N ASN A 501 -7.39 10.20 5.81
CA ASN A 501 -7.59 11.14 4.71
C ASN A 501 -6.31 11.21 3.86
N PRO A 502 -6.37 11.42 2.53
CA PRO A 502 -7.51 12.01 1.79
C PRO A 502 -7.97 11.20 0.57
N THR A 503 -9.13 11.54 -0.01
CA THR A 503 -9.25 12.00 -1.41
C THR A 503 -9.63 13.50 -1.35
N GLY A 504 -9.16 14.35 -2.27
CA GLY A 504 -9.52 15.80 -2.34
C GLY A 504 -8.41 16.84 -2.11
N ILE A 505 -7.24 16.48 -1.55
CA ILE A 505 -6.07 17.38 -1.47
C ILE A 505 -4.89 16.78 -2.24
N PRO A 506 -4.65 17.19 -3.49
CA PRO A 506 -3.43 16.84 -4.21
C PRO A 506 -2.18 17.25 -3.41
N GLY A 507 -1.17 16.36 -3.35
CA GLY A 507 0.15 16.71 -2.80
C GLY A 507 0.37 16.42 -1.30
N VAL A 508 -0.57 15.79 -0.59
CA VAL A 508 -0.34 15.36 0.82
C VAL A 508 0.48 14.06 0.85
N PRO A 509 1.70 14.04 1.43
CA PRO A 509 2.53 12.83 1.51
C PRO A 509 1.89 11.72 2.38
N LEU A 510 2.32 10.47 2.21
CA LEU A 510 1.96 9.36 3.12
C LEU A 510 2.41 9.62 4.56
N SER A 511 3.51 10.35 4.72
CA SER A 511 4.06 10.74 6.03
C SER A 511 3.27 11.83 6.74
N ALA A 512 2.34 12.53 6.08
CA ALA A 512 1.58 13.60 6.73
C ALA A 512 0.64 13.04 7.80
N SER A 513 0.48 13.76 8.90
CA SER A 513 -0.62 13.50 9.82
C SER A 513 -1.92 13.97 9.15
N THR A 514 -2.96 13.15 9.20
CA THR A 514 -4.25 13.42 8.53
C THR A 514 -5.40 12.98 9.41
N PRO A 515 -6.57 13.67 9.36
CA PRO A 515 -7.77 13.17 10.02
C PRO A 515 -8.12 11.77 9.50
N GLY A 516 -8.72 10.96 10.35
CA GLY A 516 -9.17 9.63 10.00
C GLY A 516 -10.48 9.27 10.66
N ARG A 517 -11.01 8.12 10.26
CA ARG A 517 -12.27 7.57 10.73
C ARG A 517 -12.26 6.06 10.64
N VAL A 518 -13.20 5.43 11.33
CA VAL A 518 -13.56 4.03 11.11
C VAL A 518 -14.96 3.98 10.50
N ILE A 519 -15.09 3.24 9.42
CA ILE A 519 -16.39 2.89 8.81
C ILE A 519 -16.64 1.39 8.96
N ARG A 520 -17.88 0.97 8.75
CA ARG A 520 -18.23 -0.44 8.54
C ARG A 520 -19.09 -0.63 7.30
N LEU A 521 -19.03 -1.81 6.70
CA LEU A 521 -19.86 -2.16 5.54
C LEU A 521 -21.03 -3.04 5.98
N VAL A 522 -22.27 -2.60 5.79
CA VAL A 522 -23.46 -3.35 6.20
C VAL A 522 -24.14 -3.96 4.96
N PRO A 523 -24.21 -5.31 4.84
CA PRO A 523 -24.96 -5.96 3.77
C PRO A 523 -26.39 -5.44 3.67
N GLN A 524 -26.86 -5.20 2.45
CA GLN A 524 -28.25 -4.85 2.18
C GLN A 524 -29.02 -6.08 1.67
N PRO A 525 -30.34 -6.19 1.96
CA PRO A 525 -31.18 -7.30 1.50
C PRO A 525 -31.25 -7.47 -0.01
#